data_AF-A0A1H7PNM7-F1
#
_entry.id   AF-A0A1H7PNM7-F1
#
_cell.length_a   1.000
_cell.length_b   1.000
_cell.length_c   1.000
_cell.angle_alpha   90.00
_cell.angle_beta   90.00
_cell.angle_gamma   90.00
#
_symmetry.space_group_name_H-M   'P 1'
#
loop_
_entity.id
_entity.type
_entity.pdbx_description
1 polymer ?
#
loop_
_entity_poly.entity_id
_entity_poly.type
_entity_poly.pdbx_seq_one_letter_code
_entity_poly.pdbx_strand_id
1 'polypeptide(L)'
;MQHLLAGHNIGGDGEAVMAVRMMARQQWGVATVTASQWLDCISQWCRANGVDADKETQCRTVAQRVSRYESRFRADNLIPPDGFVTSLLAYDYGRATNMARWGYVAEYCDQPTAERWIAAVSTAARERFVSWHDFSASYILGRVIRFDGDGYMSYYKRVLDGHRVLTSQSDSPWLHMQF
;
A
#
# COMPACT_ATOMS: atom_id res chain seq x y z
N MET A 1 -15.52 2.47 -8.97
CA MET A 1 -15.01 1.14 -8.53
C MET A 1 -13.80 0.69 -9.34
N GLN A 2 -13.91 0.54 -10.66
CA GLN A 2 -12.78 0.12 -11.52
C GLN A 2 -11.51 0.97 -11.34
N HIS A 3 -11.66 2.29 -11.20
CA HIS A 3 -10.53 3.20 -10.92
C HIS A 3 -9.73 2.84 -9.66
N LEU A 4 -10.41 2.42 -8.59
CA LEU A 4 -9.76 2.02 -7.33
C LEU A 4 -9.15 0.62 -7.42
N LEU A 5 -9.82 -0.32 -8.10
CA LEU A 5 -9.26 -1.65 -8.36
C LEU A 5 -8.00 -1.60 -9.23
N ALA A 6 -7.93 -0.64 -10.14
CA ALA A 6 -6.75 -0.38 -10.96
C ALA A 6 -5.62 0.37 -10.22
N GLY A 7 -5.82 0.76 -8.95
CA GLY A 7 -4.78 1.46 -8.18
C GLY A 7 -4.55 2.90 -8.59
N HIS A 8 -5.50 3.54 -9.28
CA HIS A 8 -5.29 4.88 -9.82
C HIS A 8 -5.42 6.01 -8.79
N ASN A 9 -5.95 5.73 -7.59
CA ASN A 9 -6.17 6.75 -6.57
C ASN A 9 -4.90 7.03 -5.75
N ILE A 10 -4.10 6.00 -5.44
CA ILE A 10 -2.77 6.21 -4.86
C ILE A 10 -1.83 6.95 -5.84
N GLY A 11 -2.14 6.88 -7.14
CA GLY A 11 -1.40 7.46 -8.25
C GLY A 11 -0.42 6.45 -8.83
N GLY A 12 -0.36 6.36 -10.17
CA GLY A 12 0.46 5.37 -10.88
C GLY A 12 1.95 5.40 -10.50
N ASP A 13 2.47 6.58 -10.13
CA ASP A 13 3.87 6.75 -9.76
C ASP A 13 4.21 6.05 -8.44
N GLY A 14 3.27 5.96 -7.50
CA GLY A 14 3.47 5.27 -6.23
C GLY A 14 3.69 3.77 -6.42
N GLU A 15 2.77 3.10 -7.10
CA GLU A 15 2.89 1.66 -7.35
C GLU A 15 4.02 1.34 -8.33
N ALA A 16 4.28 2.19 -9.33
CA ALA A 16 5.44 2.03 -10.23
C ALA A 16 6.77 2.05 -9.45
N VAL A 17 6.92 2.98 -8.50
CA VAL A 17 8.09 3.06 -7.62
C VAL A 17 8.27 1.78 -6.80
N MET A 18 7.18 1.22 -6.26
CA MET A 18 7.23 -0.06 -5.54
C MET A 18 7.62 -1.22 -6.48
N ALA A 19 7.05 -1.26 -7.69
CA ALA A 19 7.34 -2.28 -8.69
C ALA A 19 8.83 -2.28 -9.09
N VAL A 20 9.46 -1.12 -9.26
CA VAL A 20 10.90 -1.01 -9.52
C VAL A 20 11.72 -1.70 -8.43
N ARG A 21 11.37 -1.53 -7.15
CA ARG A 21 12.04 -2.24 -6.03
C ARG A 21 11.87 -3.75 -6.15
N MET A 22 10.66 -4.20 -6.43
CA MET A 22 10.34 -5.62 -6.52
C MET A 22 11.06 -6.30 -7.69
N MET A 23 11.12 -5.62 -8.84
CA MET A 23 11.88 -6.08 -10.02
C MET A 23 13.37 -6.19 -9.70
N ALA A 24 13.96 -5.19 -9.04
CA ALA A 24 15.37 -5.23 -8.66
C ALA A 24 15.68 -6.41 -7.71
N ARG A 25 14.81 -6.67 -6.71
CA ARG A 25 14.93 -7.84 -5.82
C ARG A 25 14.91 -9.15 -6.60
N GLN A 26 13.96 -9.30 -7.51
CA GLN A 26 13.82 -10.50 -8.32
C GLN A 26 15.02 -10.69 -9.26
N GLN A 27 15.47 -9.62 -9.92
CA GLN A 27 16.58 -9.65 -10.87
C GLN A 27 17.92 -9.97 -10.20
N TRP A 28 18.17 -9.41 -9.01
CA TRP A 28 19.43 -9.63 -8.28
C TRP A 28 19.38 -10.85 -7.36
N GLY A 29 18.21 -11.47 -7.17
CA GLY A 29 18.05 -12.61 -6.26
C GLY A 29 18.28 -12.25 -4.79
N VAL A 30 18.01 -11.00 -4.39
CA VAL A 30 18.28 -10.49 -3.05
C VAL A 30 17.01 -10.32 -2.22
N ALA A 31 17.12 -10.56 -0.90
CA ALA A 31 16.01 -10.41 0.02
C ALA A 31 15.57 -8.95 0.21
N THR A 32 16.50 -7.99 0.15
CA THR A 32 16.20 -6.55 0.33
C THR A 32 17.03 -5.70 -0.62
N VAL A 33 16.55 -4.49 -0.90
CA VAL A 33 17.23 -3.47 -1.70
C VAL A 33 17.37 -2.23 -0.82
N THR A 34 18.57 -1.67 -0.71
CA THR A 34 18.79 -0.48 0.12
C THR A 34 18.13 0.75 -0.49
N ALA A 35 17.90 1.80 0.30
CA ALA A 35 17.32 3.04 -0.20
C ALA A 35 18.14 3.67 -1.34
N SER A 36 19.48 3.62 -1.27
CA SER A 36 20.35 4.12 -2.33
C SER A 36 20.24 3.29 -3.61
N GLN A 37 20.32 1.97 -3.51
CA GLN A 37 20.15 1.06 -4.64
C GLN A 37 18.79 1.25 -5.31
N TRP A 38 17.73 1.42 -4.50
CA TRP A 38 16.40 1.66 -5.03
C TRP A 38 16.29 2.97 -5.81
N LEU A 39 16.87 4.06 -5.29
CA LEU A 39 16.92 5.35 -5.99
C LEU A 39 17.68 5.25 -7.32
N ASP A 40 18.78 4.49 -7.35
CA ASP A 40 19.54 4.25 -8.58
C ASP A 40 18.72 3.45 -9.60
N CYS A 41 18.00 2.41 -9.15
CA CYS A 41 17.07 1.65 -10.00
C CYS A 41 15.95 2.54 -10.56
N ILE A 42 15.39 3.46 -9.77
CA ILE A 42 14.37 4.41 -10.23
C ILE A 42 14.94 5.30 -11.33
N SER A 43 16.13 5.88 -11.12
CA SER A 43 16.76 6.72 -12.15
C SER A 43 17.09 5.93 -13.42
N GLN A 44 17.54 4.68 -13.31
CA GLN A 44 17.76 3.82 -14.47
C GLN A 44 16.45 3.51 -15.20
N TRP A 45 15.39 3.19 -14.47
CA TRP A 45 14.06 2.92 -15.02
C TRP A 45 13.47 4.16 -15.71
N CYS A 46 13.59 5.35 -15.10
CA CYS A 46 13.14 6.61 -15.69
C CYS A 46 13.84 6.89 -17.02
N ARG A 47 15.17 6.77 -17.07
CA ARG A 47 15.94 6.92 -18.31
C ARG A 47 15.53 5.92 -19.39
N ALA A 48 15.34 4.65 -19.02
CA ALA A 48 14.96 3.60 -19.96
C ALA A 48 13.55 3.79 -20.55
N ASN A 49 12.64 4.43 -19.80
CA ASN A 49 11.25 4.64 -20.21
C ASN A 49 10.98 6.05 -20.75
N GLY A 50 12.01 6.88 -20.92
CA GLY A 50 11.85 8.26 -21.40
C GLY A 50 11.00 9.13 -20.47
N VAL A 51 11.04 8.85 -19.17
CA VAL A 51 10.34 9.63 -18.15
C VAL A 51 11.04 10.98 -17.99
N ASP A 52 10.26 12.07 -17.95
CA ASP A 52 10.81 13.41 -17.77
C ASP A 52 11.45 13.62 -16.37
N ALA A 53 12.27 14.66 -16.25
CA ALA A 53 13.04 14.93 -15.05
C ALA A 53 12.17 15.29 -13.82
N ASP A 54 11.02 15.91 -14.04
CA ASP A 54 10.10 16.30 -12.96
C ASP A 54 9.45 15.04 -12.37
N LYS A 55 9.02 14.13 -13.23
CA LYS A 55 8.43 12.84 -12.86
C LYS A 55 9.47 11.90 -12.24
N GLU A 56 10.72 11.89 -12.73
CA GLU A 56 11.82 11.19 -12.03
C GLU A 56 12.00 11.73 -10.61
N THR A 57 12.02 13.05 -10.45
CA THR A 57 12.14 13.71 -9.14
C THR A 57 10.99 13.33 -8.21
N GLN A 58 9.76 13.28 -8.73
CA GLN A 58 8.58 12.84 -7.99
C GLN A 58 8.70 11.37 -7.55
N CYS A 59 9.08 10.46 -8.44
CA CYS A 59 9.29 9.04 -8.12
C CYS A 59 10.34 8.85 -7.02
N ARG A 60 11.48 9.56 -7.11
CA ARG A 60 12.53 9.53 -6.09
C ARG A 60 12.03 10.07 -4.74
N THR A 61 11.24 11.14 -4.76
CA THR A 61 10.63 11.72 -3.55
C THR A 61 9.69 10.72 -2.87
N VAL A 62 8.87 10.00 -3.65
CA VAL A 62 8.00 8.94 -3.14
C VAL A 62 8.83 7.82 -2.49
N ALA A 63 9.87 7.32 -3.14
CA ALA A 63 10.74 6.27 -2.60
C ALA A 63 11.42 6.68 -1.28
N GLN A 64 11.88 7.93 -1.18
CA GLN A 64 12.43 8.48 0.06
C GLN A 64 11.38 8.53 1.18
N ARG A 65 10.17 8.99 0.87
CA ARG A 65 9.06 9.01 1.85
C ARG A 65 8.71 7.60 2.31
N VAL A 66 8.60 6.65 1.40
CA VAL A 66 8.38 5.23 1.74
C VAL A 66 9.47 4.72 2.68
N SER A 67 10.74 4.97 2.35
CA SER A 67 11.87 4.53 3.18
C SER A 67 11.83 5.11 4.61
N ARG A 68 11.38 6.36 4.77
CA ARG A 68 11.18 6.99 6.08
C ARG A 68 10.06 6.30 6.87
N TYR A 69 8.90 6.07 6.25
CA TYR A 69 7.79 5.40 6.91
C TYR A 69 8.10 3.94 7.25
N GLU A 70 8.78 3.20 6.38
CA GLU A 70 9.19 1.81 6.68
C GLU A 70 10.14 1.75 7.87
N SER A 71 11.06 2.72 7.99
CA SER A 71 11.93 2.83 9.17
C SER A 71 11.12 3.07 10.45
N ARG A 72 10.04 3.87 10.36
CA ARG A 72 9.12 4.08 11.49
C ARG A 72 8.28 2.83 11.79
N PHE A 73 7.76 2.15 10.78
CA PHE A 73 6.99 0.93 10.94
C PHE A 73 7.81 -0.14 11.66
N ARG A 74 9.11 -0.25 11.31
CA ARG A 74 10.05 -1.12 12.04
C ARG A 74 10.22 -0.71 13.49
N ALA A 75 10.41 0.59 13.76
CA ALA A 75 10.51 1.09 15.13
C ALA A 75 9.24 0.86 15.98
N ASP A 76 8.05 0.85 15.35
CA ASP A 76 6.77 0.63 16.02
C ASP A 76 6.31 -0.84 16.01
N ASN A 77 7.13 -1.76 15.50
CA ASN A 77 6.84 -3.19 15.28
C ASN A 77 5.60 -3.46 14.41
N LEU A 78 5.29 -2.55 13.47
CA LEU A 78 4.26 -2.75 12.45
C LEU A 78 4.78 -3.62 11.30
N ILE A 79 6.09 -3.66 11.06
CA ILE A 79 6.73 -4.63 10.16
C ILE A 79 7.96 -5.25 10.82
N PRO A 80 8.40 -6.46 10.40
CA PRO A 80 9.62 -7.08 10.91
C PRO A 80 10.86 -6.18 10.75
N PRO A 81 11.93 -6.37 11.55
CA PRO A 81 13.13 -5.53 11.51
C PRO A 81 13.81 -5.43 10.13
N ASP A 82 13.68 -6.45 9.30
CA ASP A 82 14.14 -6.52 7.90
C ASP A 82 13.00 -6.41 6.88
N GLY A 83 11.78 -6.20 7.38
CA GLY A 83 10.56 -6.07 6.59
C GLY A 83 10.45 -4.74 5.84
N PHE A 84 9.70 -4.80 4.74
CA PHE A 84 9.35 -3.66 3.90
C PHE A 84 7.98 -3.93 3.27
N VAL A 85 7.32 -2.88 2.76
CA VAL A 85 5.98 -2.97 2.18
C VAL A 85 6.06 -3.29 0.69
N THR A 86 5.29 -4.24 0.17
CA THR A 86 5.45 -4.67 -1.24
C THR A 86 4.60 -3.90 -2.26
N SER A 87 3.58 -3.18 -1.80
CA SER A 87 2.59 -2.48 -2.63
C SER A 87 1.95 -1.34 -1.85
N LEU A 88 1.38 -0.35 -2.53
CA LEU A 88 0.51 0.65 -1.90
C LEU A 88 -0.99 0.40 -2.18
N LEU A 89 -1.32 -0.63 -2.97
CA LEU A 89 -2.67 -0.85 -3.50
C LEU A 89 -3.71 -1.20 -2.43
N ALA A 90 -3.31 -1.71 -1.26
CA ALA A 90 -4.26 -2.02 -0.21
C ALA A 90 -5.06 -0.77 0.22
N TYR A 91 -4.46 0.43 0.11
CA TYR A 91 -5.18 1.68 0.37
C TYR A 91 -6.38 1.86 -0.57
N ASP A 92 -6.16 1.67 -1.87
CA ASP A 92 -7.21 1.80 -2.87
C ASP A 92 -8.24 0.68 -2.75
N TYR A 93 -7.82 -0.54 -2.40
CA TYR A 93 -8.72 -1.66 -2.10
C TYR A 93 -9.61 -1.37 -0.91
N GLY A 94 -9.06 -0.86 0.20
CA GLY A 94 -9.87 -0.44 1.34
C GLY A 94 -10.84 0.70 1.00
N ARG A 95 -10.44 1.65 0.14
CA ARG A 95 -11.35 2.68 -0.39
C ARG A 95 -12.46 2.07 -1.26
N ALA A 96 -12.14 1.10 -2.09
CA ALA A 96 -13.10 0.41 -2.95
C ALA A 96 -14.16 -0.32 -2.12
N THR A 97 -13.75 -1.07 -1.09
CA THR A 97 -14.67 -1.73 -0.16
C THR A 97 -15.56 -0.72 0.56
N ASN A 98 -15.00 0.41 1.02
CA ASN A 98 -15.80 1.47 1.67
C ASN A 98 -16.81 2.08 0.70
N MET A 99 -16.43 2.36 -0.55
CA MET A 99 -17.35 2.91 -1.56
C MET A 99 -18.48 1.93 -1.89
N ALA A 100 -18.21 0.62 -1.95
CA ALA A 100 -19.24 -0.39 -2.14
C ALA A 100 -20.23 -0.42 -0.95
N ARG A 101 -19.72 -0.42 0.28
CA ARG A 101 -20.55 -0.42 1.50
C ARG A 101 -21.38 0.86 1.64
N TRP A 102 -20.76 2.02 1.44
CA TRP A 102 -21.47 3.30 1.51
C TRP A 102 -22.46 3.46 0.37
N GLY A 103 -22.12 3.00 -0.84
CA GLY A 103 -23.03 2.99 -1.98
C GLY A 103 -24.32 2.22 -1.66
N TYR A 104 -24.21 1.05 -1.02
CA TYR A 104 -25.37 0.29 -0.60
C TYR A 104 -26.17 0.99 0.51
N VAL A 105 -25.52 1.42 1.60
CA VAL A 105 -26.19 2.06 2.75
C VAL A 105 -26.87 3.39 2.37
N ALA A 106 -26.32 4.10 1.39
CA ALA A 106 -26.90 5.33 0.87
C ALA A 106 -27.81 5.11 -0.36
N GLU A 107 -28.20 3.86 -0.64
CA GLU A 107 -29.16 3.49 -1.69
C GLU A 107 -28.72 3.85 -3.13
N TYR A 108 -27.41 4.05 -3.35
CA TYR A 108 -26.83 4.25 -4.68
C TYR A 108 -26.58 2.95 -5.44
N CYS A 109 -26.62 1.79 -4.77
CA CYS A 109 -26.61 0.48 -5.40
C CYS A 109 -27.35 -0.55 -4.54
N ASP A 110 -27.72 -1.68 -5.17
CA ASP A 110 -28.29 -2.81 -4.47
C ASP A 110 -27.22 -3.68 -3.76
N GLN A 111 -27.67 -4.52 -2.85
CA GLN A 111 -26.79 -5.44 -2.09
C GLN A 111 -25.97 -6.35 -3.02
N PRO A 112 -26.54 -7.02 -4.04
CA PRO A 112 -25.76 -7.86 -4.96
C PRO A 112 -24.64 -7.09 -5.66
N THR A 113 -24.87 -5.83 -6.04
CA THR A 113 -23.84 -4.99 -6.67
C THR A 113 -22.71 -4.69 -5.70
N ALA A 114 -23.02 -4.32 -4.45
CA ALA A 114 -22.00 -4.07 -3.44
C ALA A 114 -21.17 -5.32 -3.14
N GLU A 115 -21.83 -6.47 -2.96
CA GLU A 115 -21.17 -7.75 -2.70
C GLU A 115 -20.25 -8.18 -3.84
N ARG A 116 -20.67 -8.03 -5.11
CA ARG A 116 -19.80 -8.30 -6.28
C ARG A 116 -18.52 -7.49 -6.24
N TRP A 117 -18.62 -6.21 -5.90
CA TRP A 117 -17.45 -5.34 -5.80
C TRP A 117 -16.55 -5.70 -4.62
N ILE A 118 -17.11 -6.06 -3.46
CA ILE A 118 -16.33 -6.52 -2.30
C ILE A 118 -15.60 -7.83 -2.62
N ALA A 119 -16.26 -8.76 -3.31
CA ALA A 119 -15.65 -10.00 -3.78
C ALA A 119 -14.49 -9.73 -4.76
N ALA A 120 -14.69 -8.84 -5.74
CA ALA A 120 -13.63 -8.46 -6.69
C ALA A 120 -12.42 -7.83 -5.98
N VAL A 121 -12.66 -6.97 -4.98
CA VAL A 121 -11.57 -6.41 -4.15
C VAL A 121 -10.86 -7.50 -3.35
N SER A 122 -11.60 -8.46 -2.79
CA SER A 122 -11.00 -9.57 -2.04
C SER A 122 -10.09 -10.42 -2.93
N THR A 123 -10.52 -10.77 -4.15
CA THR A 123 -9.69 -11.48 -5.12
C THR A 123 -8.41 -10.71 -5.43
N ALA A 124 -8.52 -9.43 -5.79
CA ALA A 124 -7.35 -8.60 -6.11
C ALA A 124 -6.38 -8.45 -4.92
N ALA A 125 -6.91 -8.36 -3.69
CA ALA A 125 -6.09 -8.31 -2.49
C ALA A 125 -5.33 -9.64 -2.25
N ARG A 126 -5.99 -10.79 -2.43
CA ARG A 126 -5.39 -12.12 -2.25
C ARG A 126 -4.32 -12.44 -3.30
N GLU A 127 -4.40 -11.85 -4.49
CA GLU A 127 -3.36 -11.98 -5.52
C GLU A 127 -2.08 -11.21 -5.17
N ARG A 128 -2.17 -10.16 -4.35
CA ARG A 128 -1.08 -9.21 -4.11
C ARG A 128 -0.45 -9.31 -2.74
N PHE A 129 -1.22 -9.71 -1.73
CA PHE A 129 -0.81 -9.76 -0.34
C PHE A 129 -0.91 -11.19 0.21
N VAL A 130 -0.06 -11.52 1.18
CA VAL A 130 0.03 -12.89 1.71
C VAL A 130 -0.53 -13.01 3.13
N SER A 131 -0.88 -11.89 3.76
CA SER A 131 -1.42 -11.86 5.12
C SER A 131 -2.17 -10.57 5.41
N TRP A 132 -3.02 -10.60 6.43
CA TRP A 132 -3.65 -9.40 7.00
C TRP A 132 -2.64 -8.34 7.42
N HIS A 133 -1.49 -8.76 7.93
CA HIS A 133 -0.42 -7.87 8.38
C HIS A 133 0.23 -7.11 7.20
N ASP A 134 0.54 -7.82 6.11
CA ASP A 134 1.06 -7.24 4.87
C ASP A 134 0.05 -6.27 4.23
N PHE A 135 -1.22 -6.68 4.14
CA PHE A 135 -2.31 -5.84 3.66
C PHE A 135 -2.46 -4.55 4.49
N SER A 136 -2.40 -4.68 5.82
CA SER A 136 -2.52 -3.54 6.74
C SER A 136 -1.35 -2.57 6.62
N ALA A 137 -0.12 -3.07 6.53
CA ALA A 137 1.05 -2.24 6.33
C ALA A 137 0.99 -1.47 5.00
N SER A 138 0.55 -2.14 3.94
CA SER A 138 0.28 -1.52 2.64
C SER A 138 -0.79 -0.43 2.71
N TYR A 139 -1.90 -0.69 3.42
CA TYR A 139 -2.99 0.28 3.58
C TYR A 139 -2.51 1.55 4.30
N ILE A 140 -1.75 1.37 5.39
CA ILE A 140 -1.21 2.47 6.19
C ILE A 140 -0.24 3.28 5.34
N LEU A 141 0.70 2.62 4.67
CA LEU A 141 1.70 3.29 3.85
C LEU A 141 1.05 4.09 2.71
N GLY A 142 0.11 3.49 1.97
CA GLY A 142 -0.61 4.17 0.90
C GLY A 142 -1.33 5.41 1.41
N ARG A 143 -1.99 5.31 2.57
CA ARG A 143 -2.68 6.46 3.19
C ARG A 143 -1.74 7.61 3.54
N VAL A 144 -0.61 7.32 4.20
CA VAL A 144 0.31 8.39 4.64
C VAL A 144 1.07 9.01 3.47
N ILE A 145 1.43 8.22 2.46
CA ILE A 145 2.02 8.75 1.23
C ILE A 145 1.05 9.71 0.53
N ARG A 146 -0.24 9.37 0.48
CA ARG A 146 -1.26 10.19 -0.15
C ARG A 146 -1.61 11.48 0.60
N PHE A 147 -1.70 11.43 1.94
CA PHE A 147 -2.32 12.50 2.73
C PHE A 147 -1.44 13.17 3.77
N ASP A 148 -0.35 12.55 4.21
CA ASP A 148 0.28 13.02 5.44
C ASP A 148 1.10 14.30 5.24
N GLY A 149 1.56 14.59 4.02
CA GLY A 149 2.37 15.80 3.74
C GLY A 149 3.59 15.96 4.65
N ASP A 150 4.01 14.87 5.30
CA ASP A 150 5.03 14.81 6.36
C ASP A 150 4.66 15.65 7.62
N GLY A 151 3.36 15.77 7.94
CA GLY A 151 2.79 16.39 9.16
C GLY A 151 2.60 15.44 10.37
N TYR A 152 2.95 14.17 10.20
CA TYR A 152 3.51 13.22 11.16
C TYR A 152 2.79 12.76 12.44
N MET A 153 1.64 13.29 12.87
CA MET A 153 1.15 12.87 14.22
C MET A 153 -0.25 12.27 14.34
N SER A 154 -1.28 12.81 13.69
CA SER A 154 -2.66 12.34 13.97
C SER A 154 -3.11 11.18 13.07
N TYR A 155 -2.76 11.20 11.79
CA TYR A 155 -3.19 10.17 10.83
C TYR A 155 -2.47 8.85 11.06
N TYR A 156 -1.14 8.88 11.14
CA TYR A 156 -0.33 7.67 11.36
C TYR A 156 -0.69 6.97 12.67
N LYS A 157 -0.80 7.71 13.77
CA LYS A 157 -1.16 7.13 15.08
C LYS A 157 -2.50 6.40 15.04
N ARG A 158 -3.54 7.02 14.46
CA ARG A 158 -4.88 6.43 14.36
C ARG A 158 -4.87 5.11 13.57
N VAL A 159 -4.14 5.06 12.47
CA VAL A 159 -4.10 3.84 11.65
C VAL A 159 -3.18 2.77 12.24
N LEU A 160 -2.12 3.16 12.96
CA LEU A 160 -1.29 2.24 13.74
C LEU A 160 -2.10 1.58 14.87
N ASP A 161 -2.92 2.35 15.59
CA ASP A 161 -3.80 1.80 16.62
C ASP A 161 -4.79 0.80 16.01
N GLY A 162 -5.39 1.15 14.85
CA GLY A 162 -6.25 0.25 14.10
C GLY A 162 -5.54 -1.04 13.65
N HIS A 163 -4.30 -0.95 13.18
CA HIS A 163 -3.48 -2.11 12.85
C HIS A 163 -3.31 -3.03 14.05
N ARG A 164 -2.87 -2.49 15.20
CA ARG A 164 -2.65 -3.29 16.42
C ARG A 164 -3.92 -3.96 16.93
N VAL A 165 -5.05 -3.25 16.89
CA VAL A 165 -6.34 -3.84 17.25
C VAL A 165 -6.63 -5.03 16.34
N LEU A 166 -6.51 -4.85 15.03
CA LEU A 166 -6.87 -5.89 14.08
C LEU A 166 -5.86 -7.05 14.02
N THR A 167 -4.56 -6.82 14.22
CA THR A 167 -3.53 -7.87 14.06
C THR A 167 -3.09 -8.52 15.34
N SER A 168 -3.52 -8.03 16.52
CA SER A 168 -2.99 -8.53 17.81
C SER A 168 -4.02 -8.75 18.90
N GLN A 169 -5.24 -8.19 18.82
CA GLN A 169 -6.26 -8.44 19.84
C GLN A 169 -6.93 -9.79 19.61
N SER A 170 -7.10 -10.57 20.68
CA SER A 170 -7.59 -11.96 20.59
C SER A 170 -9.01 -12.09 20.05
N ASP A 171 -9.83 -11.05 20.21
CA ASP A 171 -11.19 -10.96 19.68
C ASP A 171 -11.26 -10.43 18.25
N SER A 172 -10.11 -10.05 17.66
CA SER A 172 -10.06 -9.54 16.30
C SER A 172 -10.47 -10.61 15.29
N PRO A 173 -11.39 -10.30 14.35
CA PRO A 173 -11.78 -11.23 13.31
C PRO A 173 -10.60 -11.62 12.39
N TRP A 174 -9.58 -10.77 12.23
CA TRP A 174 -8.43 -11.07 11.37
C TRP A 174 -7.55 -12.20 11.91
N LEU A 175 -7.62 -12.52 13.21
CA LEU A 175 -6.93 -13.68 13.77
C LEU A 175 -7.68 -15.00 13.54
N HIS A 176 -8.97 -14.91 13.21
CA HIS A 176 -9.87 -16.07 13.03
C HIS A 176 -10.33 -16.26 11.59
N MET A 177 -9.95 -15.35 10.69
CA MET A 177 -10.25 -15.40 9.27
C MET A 177 -8.99 -15.64 8.46
N GLN A 178 -9.07 -16.54 7.48
CA GLN A 178 -8.04 -16.64 6.45
C GLN A 178 -7.98 -15.32 5.68
N PHE A 179 -6.75 -14.88 5.39
CA PHE A 179 -6.55 -13.76 4.47
C PHE A 179 -7.14 -14.10 3.11
#